data_AF-A0A7S4Q557-F1
#
_entry.id   AF-A0A7S4Q557-F1
#
_cell.length_a   1.000
_cell.length_b   1.000
_cell.length_c   1.000
_cell.angle_alpha   90.00
_cell.angle_beta   90.00
_cell.angle_gamma   90.00
#
_symmetry.space_group_name_H-M   'P 1'
#
loop_
_entity.id
_entity.type
_entity.pdbx_description
1 polymer ?
#
loop_
_entity_poly.entity_id
_entity_poly.type
_entity_poly.pdbx_seq_one_letter_code
_entity_poly.pdbx_strand_id
1 'polypeptide(L)'
;MGIVARPCRGGGAEDGNGSGVAREGQSEAARAAEARDLLAWAGRAEAAARRGVEEVPRRVEALASGSQPRQPIRVKVVSARGLRAADWTFSGGKSDPYCVCEIPGKPQSKFTTAVIAKTLTPVWNHERELADYAVGDSISFSVYDRDTGKSDDVLGRLTLTSDQFHPSGFDGELPLSEAG
;
A
#
# COMPACT_ATOMS: atom_id res chain seq x y z
N MET A 1 -5.30 16.92 0.18
CA MET A 1 -5.08 16.09 1.38
C MET A 1 -3.60 16.10 1.70
N GLY A 2 -3.22 16.46 2.92
CA GLY A 2 -1.84 16.45 3.40
C GLY A 2 -1.43 15.08 3.90
N ILE A 3 -0.35 14.54 3.34
CA ILE A 3 0.17 13.21 3.62
C ILE A 3 1.69 13.29 3.78
N VAL A 4 2.19 12.55 4.76
CA VAL A 4 3.62 12.26 4.90
C VAL A 4 3.79 10.75 4.86
N ALA A 5 4.52 10.23 3.88
CA ALA A 5 4.85 8.83 3.76
C ALA A 5 6.38 8.68 3.71
N ARG A 6 6.97 8.06 4.73
CA ARG A 6 8.43 7.93 4.83
C ARG A 6 8.81 6.46 4.99
N PRO A 7 9.77 5.94 4.22
CA PRO A 7 10.35 4.64 4.51
C PRO A 7 10.88 4.61 5.95
N CYS A 8 10.56 3.56 6.70
CA CYS A 8 11.23 3.32 7.96
C CYS A 8 12.67 2.96 7.60
N ARG A 9 13.63 3.88 7.81
CA ARG A 9 15.05 3.57 7.60
C ARG A 9 15.36 2.29 8.38
N GLY A 10 15.69 1.22 7.68
CA GLY A 10 16.42 0.12 8.28
C GLY A 10 17.64 0.72 8.95
N GLY A 11 17.92 0.37 10.21
CA GLY A 11 19.10 0.84 10.91
C GLY A 11 20.33 0.60 10.03
N GLY A 12 20.86 1.66 9.45
CA GLY A 12 22.12 1.65 8.75
C GLY A 12 23.21 1.83 9.78
N ALA A 13 24.01 0.79 9.97
CA ALA A 13 25.38 0.96 10.43
C ALA A 13 26.07 2.00 9.53
N GLU A 14 26.70 2.98 10.16
CA GLU A 14 27.60 3.92 9.50
C GLU A 14 28.89 3.18 9.16
N ASP A 15 28.98 2.66 7.94
CA ASP A 15 30.23 2.15 7.40
C ASP A 15 30.71 3.12 6.31
N GLY A 16 31.55 4.07 6.71
CA GLY A 16 32.33 4.84 5.75
C GLY A 16 33.36 3.93 5.07
N ASN A 17 33.40 3.95 3.74
CA ASN A 17 34.62 4.01 2.91
C ASN A 17 34.24 3.79 1.43
N GLY A 18 34.88 4.54 0.53
CA GLY A 18 34.55 4.54 -0.89
C GLY A 18 35.23 3.45 -1.73
N SER A 19 35.09 3.66 -3.04
CA SER A 19 35.86 3.09 -4.16
C SER A 19 35.33 1.79 -4.79
N GLY A 20 34.85 1.93 -6.03
CA GLY A 20 35.45 1.20 -7.16
C GLY A 20 34.81 -0.11 -7.67
N VAL A 21 34.32 -0.02 -8.92
CA VAL A 21 34.50 -0.96 -10.06
C VAL A 21 33.93 -2.39 -9.97
N ALA A 22 33.01 -2.74 -10.89
CA ALA A 22 33.23 -3.70 -11.99
C ALA A 22 31.91 -4.21 -12.58
N ARG A 23 31.84 -4.31 -13.91
CA ARG A 23 30.84 -5.03 -14.70
C ARG A 23 31.35 -6.45 -14.96
N GLU A 24 30.48 -7.46 -14.92
CA GLU A 24 30.58 -8.72 -15.68
C GLU A 24 29.19 -9.39 -15.61
N GLY A 25 28.47 -9.71 -16.69
CA GLY A 25 28.83 -10.67 -17.73
C GLY A 25 28.35 -12.07 -17.33
N GLN A 26 27.05 -12.39 -17.48
CA GLN A 26 26.51 -13.74 -17.17
C GLN A 26 26.03 -14.43 -18.45
N SER A 27 26.54 -15.65 -18.64
CA SER A 27 26.52 -16.45 -19.86
C SER A 27 25.29 -17.35 -20.02
N GLU A 28 24.98 -17.68 -21.29
CA GLU A 28 23.82 -18.45 -21.76
C GLU A 28 23.71 -19.90 -21.21
N ALA A 29 24.81 -20.48 -20.73
CA ALA A 29 24.82 -21.86 -20.24
C ALA A 29 23.99 -22.05 -18.96
N ALA A 30 23.84 -21.00 -18.13
CA ALA A 30 23.02 -21.07 -16.92
C ALA A 30 21.53 -21.22 -17.23
N ARG A 31 21.05 -20.61 -18.34
CA ARG A 31 19.63 -20.68 -18.74
C ARG A 31 19.19 -22.07 -19.22
N ALA A 32 20.11 -22.85 -19.79
CA ALA A 32 19.78 -24.17 -20.33
C ALA A 32 19.58 -25.24 -19.25
N ALA A 33 20.20 -25.07 -18.07
CA ALA A 33 20.00 -25.98 -16.93
C ALA A 33 18.61 -25.80 -16.30
N GLU A 34 18.15 -24.55 -16.13
CA GLU A 34 16.83 -24.25 -15.56
C GLU A 34 15.65 -24.81 -16.38
N ALA A 35 15.77 -24.82 -17.71
CA ALA A 35 14.68 -25.28 -18.58
C ALA A 35 14.40 -26.79 -18.45
N ARG A 36 15.40 -27.60 -18.09
CA ARG A 36 15.26 -29.06 -18.01
C ARG A 36 14.61 -29.52 -16.71
N ASP A 37 14.76 -28.78 -15.62
CA ASP A 37 14.10 -29.05 -14.35
C ASP A 37 12.57 -28.79 -14.41
N LEU A 38 12.13 -27.84 -15.25
CA LEU A 38 10.71 -27.50 -15.39
C LEU A 38 9.87 -28.62 -16.03
N LEU A 39 10.41 -29.33 -17.01
CA LEU A 39 9.70 -30.45 -17.66
C LEU A 39 9.60 -31.68 -16.75
N ALA A 40 10.61 -31.91 -15.91
CA ALA A 40 10.61 -33.02 -14.96
C ALA A 40 9.59 -32.82 -13.82
N TRP A 41 9.31 -31.58 -13.42
CA TRP A 41 8.25 -31.25 -12.47
C TRP A 41 6.86 -31.40 -13.07
N ALA A 42 6.63 -30.89 -14.29
CA ALA A 42 5.34 -30.96 -14.95
C ALA A 42 4.83 -32.41 -15.10
N GLY A 43 5.72 -33.35 -15.46
CA GLY A 43 5.35 -34.76 -15.59
C GLY A 43 4.98 -35.47 -14.29
N ARG A 44 5.41 -34.96 -13.12
CA ARG A 44 5.06 -35.55 -11.80
C ARG A 44 3.79 -34.95 -11.21
N ALA A 45 3.44 -33.72 -11.60
CA ALA A 45 2.23 -33.04 -11.13
C ALA A 45 0.94 -33.70 -11.67
N GLU A 46 0.97 -34.21 -12.90
CA GLU A 46 -0.20 -34.86 -13.53
C GLU A 46 -0.59 -36.18 -12.84
N ALA A 47 0.36 -36.89 -12.23
CA ALA A 47 0.11 -38.13 -11.51
C ALA A 47 -0.53 -37.92 -10.12
N ALA A 48 -0.34 -36.76 -9.49
CA ALA A 48 -0.84 -36.44 -8.15
C ALA A 48 -2.33 -36.06 -8.12
N ALA A 49 -2.87 -35.53 -9.23
CA ALA A 49 -4.25 -35.05 -9.32
C ALA A 49 -5.32 -36.17 -9.17
N ARG A 50 -4.96 -37.44 -9.36
CA ARG A 50 -5.90 -38.59 -9.30
C ARG A 50 -6.25 -39.07 -7.89
N ARG A 51 -5.65 -38.53 -6.82
CA ARG A 51 -5.80 -39.06 -5.45
C ARG A 51 -6.54 -38.17 -4.45
N GLY A 52 -7.19 -37.09 -4.89
CA GLY A 52 -8.23 -36.43 -4.08
C GLY A 52 -7.82 -36.02 -2.67
N VAL A 53 -6.62 -35.46 -2.51
CA VAL A 53 -6.20 -34.79 -1.27
C VAL A 53 -6.07 -33.31 -1.60
N GLU A 54 -7.11 -32.55 -1.24
CA GLU A 54 -7.10 -31.07 -1.28
C GLU A 54 -6.31 -30.57 -0.08
N GLU A 55 -4.98 -30.63 -0.16
CA GLU A 55 -4.12 -29.78 0.65
C GLU A 55 -3.52 -28.76 -0.31
N VAL A 56 -4.19 -27.61 -0.41
CA VAL A 56 -3.74 -26.48 -1.22
C VAL A 56 -2.36 -26.08 -0.67
N PRO A 57 -1.26 -26.32 -1.39
CA PRO A 57 0.05 -26.00 -0.86
C PRO A 57 0.15 -24.48 -0.88
N ARG A 58 0.30 -23.87 0.29
CA ARG A 58 0.60 -22.43 0.52
C ARG A 58 1.79 -21.87 -0.32
N ARG A 59 2.44 -22.73 -1.10
CA ARG A 59 3.56 -22.43 -1.99
C ARG A 59 3.12 -21.86 -3.35
N VAL A 60 1.86 -22.03 -3.78
CA VAL A 60 1.37 -21.39 -5.03
C VAL A 60 1.04 -19.91 -4.85
N GLU A 61 0.54 -19.47 -3.69
CA GLU A 61 0.34 -18.03 -3.40
C GLU A 61 1.67 -17.27 -3.31
N ALA A 62 2.72 -17.92 -2.81
CA ALA A 62 4.06 -17.33 -2.72
C ALA A 62 4.74 -17.10 -4.08
N LEU A 63 4.28 -17.78 -5.14
CA LEU A 63 4.83 -17.62 -6.50
C LEU A 63 3.99 -16.67 -7.37
N ALA A 64 2.74 -16.37 -6.97
CA ALA A 64 1.91 -15.36 -7.61
C ALA A 64 2.20 -13.93 -7.10
N SER A 65 2.74 -13.80 -5.89
CA SER A 65 3.20 -12.54 -5.32
C SER A 65 4.73 -12.46 -5.42
N GLY A 66 5.26 -11.76 -6.42
CA GLY A 66 6.69 -11.45 -6.50
C GLY A 66 7.23 -11.04 -5.13
N SER A 67 8.16 -11.82 -4.59
CA SER A 67 8.71 -11.69 -3.25
C SER A 67 9.66 -10.50 -3.18
N GLN A 68 9.12 -9.28 -3.29
CA GLN A 68 9.83 -8.05 -2.99
C GLN A 68 10.09 -8.00 -1.49
N PRO A 69 11.30 -7.59 -1.04
CA PRO A 69 11.59 -7.45 0.37
C PRO A 69 10.61 -6.45 1.00
N ARG A 70 10.03 -6.84 2.14
CA ARG A 70 9.19 -5.94 2.93
C ARG A 70 10.05 -4.77 3.38
N GLN A 71 9.55 -3.57 3.14
CA GLN A 71 10.17 -2.33 3.57
C GLN A 71 9.11 -1.55 4.34
N PRO A 72 9.05 -1.67 5.68
CA PRO A 72 8.06 -0.96 6.46
C PRO A 72 8.10 0.54 6.14
N ILE A 73 6.92 1.14 6.02
CA ILE A 73 6.79 2.58 5.78
C ILE A 73 5.92 3.19 6.87
N ARG A 74 6.25 4.42 7.23
CA ARG A 74 5.48 5.23 8.16
C ARG A 74 4.62 6.19 7.38
N VAL A 75 3.31 6.07 7.54
CA VAL A 75 2.32 6.90 6.88
C VAL A 75 1.62 7.76 7.91
N LYS A 76 1.63 9.07 7.69
CA LYS A 76 0.93 10.06 8.49
C LYS A 76 -0.08 10.79 7.63
N VAL A 77 -1.35 10.66 8.01
CA VAL A 77 -2.47 11.41 7.46
C VAL A 77 -2.60 12.70 8.26
N VAL A 78 -2.21 13.82 7.65
CA VAL A 78 -2.10 15.12 8.34
C VAL A 78 -3.46 15.81 8.37
N SER A 79 -4.01 16.12 7.20
CA SER A 79 -5.21 16.94 7.06
C SER A 79 -5.88 16.77 5.69
N ALA A 80 -7.13 17.22 5.59
CA ALA A 80 -7.75 17.52 4.30
C ALA A 80 -8.32 18.93 4.33
N ARG A 81 -8.55 19.52 3.16
CA ARG A 81 -9.18 20.82 3.01
C ARG A 81 -10.00 20.86 1.74
N GLY A 82 -10.99 21.75 1.71
CA GLY A 82 -11.87 21.91 0.56
C GLY A 82 -12.72 20.66 0.31
N LEU A 83 -13.10 19.94 1.37
CA LEU A 83 -14.03 18.83 1.26
C LEU A 83 -15.42 19.36 0.89
N ARG A 84 -16.16 18.61 0.08
CA ARG A 84 -17.57 18.90 -0.19
C ARG A 84 -18.37 18.82 1.10
N ALA A 85 -19.36 19.71 1.25
CA ALA A 85 -20.36 19.58 2.30
C ALA A 85 -21.35 18.49 1.90
N ALA A 86 -21.24 17.30 2.50
CA ALA A 86 -22.20 16.23 2.26
C ALA A 86 -23.47 16.37 3.14
N ASP A 87 -23.36 16.96 4.32
CA ASP A 87 -24.51 17.29 5.18
C ASP A 87 -25.16 18.62 4.78
N TRP A 88 -26.21 18.60 3.96
CA TRP A 88 -27.05 19.77 3.69
C TRP A 88 -27.97 20.04 4.89
N THR A 89 -27.49 20.75 5.90
CA THR A 89 -28.35 21.35 6.93
C THR A 89 -28.42 22.87 6.76
N PHE A 90 -29.56 23.46 7.14
CA PHE A 90 -29.97 24.87 6.98
C PHE A 90 -28.98 25.93 7.52
N SER A 91 -27.85 25.54 8.11
CA SER A 91 -26.89 26.41 8.79
C SER A 91 -25.47 26.39 8.19
N GLY A 92 -25.33 25.93 6.95
CA GLY A 92 -24.04 25.76 6.27
C GLY A 92 -23.52 24.35 6.48
N GLY A 93 -23.58 23.55 5.42
CA GLY A 93 -23.29 22.13 5.47
C GLY A 93 -21.85 21.83 5.87
N LYS A 94 -21.69 20.96 6.86
CA LYS A 94 -20.39 20.54 7.40
C LYS A 94 -20.40 19.03 7.48
N SER A 95 -19.31 18.40 7.05
CA SER A 95 -19.13 16.96 7.18
C SER A 95 -18.44 16.59 8.49
N ASP A 96 -18.55 15.33 8.87
CA ASP A 96 -17.81 14.62 9.91
C ASP A 96 -16.72 13.71 9.28
N PRO A 97 -15.67 14.28 8.66
CA PRO A 97 -14.74 13.51 7.84
C PRO A 97 -13.78 12.61 8.65
N TYR A 98 -13.55 11.42 8.12
CA TYR A 98 -12.48 10.50 8.53
C TYR A 98 -11.80 9.87 7.31
N CYS A 99 -10.55 9.44 7.46
CA CYS A 99 -9.79 8.80 6.40
C CYS A 99 -9.53 7.33 6.72
N VAL A 100 -9.71 6.48 5.72
CA VAL A 100 -9.30 5.08 5.70
C VAL A 100 -8.07 4.97 4.83
N CYS A 101 -6.99 4.40 5.36
CA CYS A 101 -5.76 4.12 4.64
C CYS A 101 -5.56 2.61 4.57
N GLU A 102 -5.24 2.08 3.39
CA GLU A 102 -4.99 0.65 3.20
C GLU A 102 -4.01 0.38 2.05
N ILE A 103 -3.37 -0.78 2.09
CA ILE A 103 -2.64 -1.31 0.95
C ILE A 103 -3.57 -2.32 0.26
N PRO A 104 -3.95 -2.13 -1.01
CA PRO A 104 -4.79 -3.07 -1.74
C PRO A 104 -4.21 -4.49 -1.68
N GLY A 105 -5.06 -5.47 -1.34
CA GLY A 105 -4.63 -6.87 -1.16
C GLY A 105 -3.99 -7.20 0.20
N LYS A 106 -3.78 -6.21 1.08
CA LYS A 106 -3.18 -6.42 2.42
C LYS A 106 -4.08 -5.83 3.53
N PRO A 107 -5.18 -6.52 3.90
CA PRO A 107 -6.16 -6.00 4.85
C PRO A 107 -5.59 -5.72 6.24
N GLN A 108 -4.52 -6.41 6.67
CA GLN A 108 -3.88 -6.16 7.97
C GLN A 108 -3.19 -4.79 8.07
N SER A 109 -2.85 -4.18 6.93
CA SER A 109 -2.24 -2.85 6.85
C SER A 109 -3.28 -1.71 6.89
N LYS A 110 -4.58 -2.04 6.91
CA LYS A 110 -5.67 -1.04 6.91
C LYS A 110 -5.82 -0.34 8.25
N PHE A 111 -5.88 0.99 8.25
CA PHE A 111 -6.25 1.80 9.41
C PHE A 111 -7.26 2.89 9.08
N THR A 112 -7.89 3.40 10.13
CA THR A 112 -8.89 4.47 10.06
C THR A 112 -8.52 5.56 11.05
N THR A 113 -8.58 6.82 10.61
CA THR A 113 -8.33 7.97 11.49
C THR A 113 -9.52 8.25 12.40
N ALA A 114 -9.35 9.15 13.37
CA ALA A 114 -10.47 9.69 14.12
C ALA A 114 -11.45 10.43 13.19
N VAL A 115 -12.72 10.45 13.58
CA VAL A 115 -13.76 11.27 12.95
C VAL A 115 -13.67 12.67 13.55
N ILE A 116 -13.52 13.69 12.72
CA ILE A 116 -13.53 15.09 13.18
C ILE A 116 -14.87 15.69 12.82
N ALA A 117 -15.69 16.00 13.83
CA ALA A 117 -17.04 16.45 13.58
C ALA A 117 -17.09 17.87 13.01
N LYS A 118 -18.05 18.11 12.10
CA LYS A 118 -18.49 19.41 11.60
C LYS A 118 -17.34 20.26 11.06
N THR A 119 -16.56 19.72 10.13
CA THR A 119 -15.45 20.41 9.48
C THR A 119 -15.27 20.02 8.01
N LEU A 120 -14.92 20.99 7.17
CA LEU A 120 -14.49 20.76 5.78
C LEU A 120 -12.96 20.83 5.63
N THR A 121 -12.26 21.10 6.74
CA THR A 121 -10.81 21.18 6.84
C THR A 121 -10.30 20.36 8.03
N PRO A 122 -10.52 19.04 8.05
CA PRO A 122 -10.10 18.20 9.18
C PRO A 122 -8.59 18.14 9.30
N VAL A 123 -8.11 18.11 10.55
CA VAL A 123 -6.71 17.85 10.89
C VAL A 123 -6.71 16.61 11.78
N TRP A 124 -6.21 15.49 11.25
CA TRP A 124 -6.17 14.21 11.96
C TRP A 124 -4.84 13.97 12.67
N ASN A 125 -3.72 14.36 12.04
CA ASN A 125 -2.37 14.04 12.51
C ASN A 125 -2.17 12.57 12.91
N HIS A 126 -2.82 11.66 12.19
CA HIS A 126 -2.81 10.24 12.53
C HIS A 126 -1.64 9.56 11.81
N GLU A 127 -0.75 8.92 12.58
CA GLU A 127 0.42 8.21 12.07
C GLU A 127 0.32 6.72 12.35
N ARG A 128 0.63 5.89 11.35
CA ARG A 128 0.76 4.44 11.52
C ARG A 128 1.87 3.87 10.64
N GLU A 129 2.49 2.80 11.14
CA GLU A 129 3.45 2.01 10.37
C GLU A 129 2.75 0.90 9.58
N LEU A 130 3.09 0.77 8.31
CA LEU A 130 2.63 -0.28 7.41
C LEU A 130 3.76 -1.30 7.23
N ALA A 131 3.83 -2.27 8.14
CA ALA A 131 4.91 -3.27 8.19
C ALA A 131 4.91 -4.23 6.98
N ASP A 132 3.75 -4.47 6.37
CA ASP A 132 3.63 -5.37 5.22
C ASP A 132 3.87 -4.70 3.87
N TYR A 133 4.22 -3.41 3.85
CA TYR A 133 4.53 -2.70 2.62
C TYR A 133 5.75 -3.33 1.93
N ALA A 134 5.63 -3.51 0.62
CA ALA A 134 6.71 -3.89 -0.27
C ALA A 134 6.86 -2.84 -1.37
N VAL A 135 8.09 -2.64 -1.85
CA VAL A 135 8.35 -1.71 -2.96
C VAL A 135 7.50 -2.12 -4.18
N GLY A 136 6.77 -1.15 -4.73
CA GLY A 136 5.79 -1.37 -5.80
C GLY A 136 4.34 -1.37 -5.33
N ASP A 137 4.08 -1.54 -4.03
CA ASP A 137 2.71 -1.42 -3.51
C ASP A 137 2.20 0.03 -3.64
N SER A 138 0.90 0.16 -3.89
CA SER A 138 0.19 1.44 -3.77
C SER A 138 -0.49 1.55 -2.43
N ILE A 139 -0.60 2.76 -1.90
CA ILE A 139 -1.35 3.07 -0.68
C ILE A 139 -2.61 3.83 -1.08
N SER A 140 -3.77 3.27 -0.74
CA SER A 140 -5.07 3.89 -0.98
C SER A 140 -5.52 4.65 0.26
N PHE A 141 -5.95 5.88 0.06
CA PHE A 141 -6.57 6.75 1.03
C PHE A 141 -7.99 7.05 0.56
N SER A 142 -8.98 6.82 1.42
CA SER A 142 -10.38 7.12 1.13
C SER A 142 -10.94 7.94 2.27
N VAL A 143 -11.41 9.15 1.97
CA VAL A 143 -12.03 10.06 2.91
C VAL A 143 -13.54 9.88 2.83
N TYR A 144 -14.16 9.72 3.99
CA TYR A 144 -15.58 9.48 4.15
C TYR A 144 -16.18 10.49 5.11
N ASP A 145 -17.45 10.81 4.91
CA ASP A 145 -18.29 11.52 5.86
C ASP A 145 -18.97 10.51 6.78
N ARG A 146 -18.82 10.67 8.10
CA ARG A 146 -19.55 9.81 9.04
C ARG A 146 -20.99 10.30 9.16
N ASP A 147 -21.92 9.47 8.72
CA ASP A 147 -23.33 9.78 8.80
C ASP A 147 -24.07 8.87 9.81
N THR A 148 -24.80 9.48 10.74
CA THR A 148 -25.58 8.70 11.70
C THR A 148 -26.89 8.22 11.06
N GLY A 149 -26.94 6.96 10.65
CA GLY A 149 -28.18 6.29 10.20
C GLY A 149 -28.29 6.02 8.69
N LYS A 150 -27.27 6.34 7.90
CA LYS A 150 -27.12 5.90 6.49
C LYS A 150 -25.69 5.39 6.25
N SER A 151 -25.42 4.90 5.04
CA SER A 151 -24.05 4.58 4.64
C SER A 151 -23.22 5.86 4.54
N ASP A 152 -21.97 5.79 5.00
CA ASP A 152 -21.02 6.90 4.99
C ASP A 152 -20.73 7.38 3.54
N ASP A 153 -20.84 8.69 3.32
CA ASP A 153 -20.64 9.30 2.01
C ASP A 153 -19.14 9.42 1.66
N VAL A 154 -18.73 9.02 0.45
CA VAL A 154 -17.35 9.21 0.00
C VAL A 154 -17.12 10.70 -0.31
N LEU A 155 -16.14 11.30 0.37
CA LEU A 155 -15.72 12.69 0.17
C LEU A 155 -14.51 12.82 -0.77
N GLY A 156 -13.82 11.71 -1.03
CA GLY A 156 -12.77 11.64 -2.03
C GLY A 156 -11.82 10.48 -1.79
N ARG A 157 -11.03 10.15 -2.81
CA ARG A 157 -10.01 9.10 -2.76
C ARG A 157 -8.68 9.63 -3.23
N LEU A 158 -7.62 8.92 -2.88
CA LEU A 158 -6.27 9.22 -3.33
C LEU A 158 -5.46 7.94 -3.27
N THR A 159 -4.75 7.65 -4.35
CA THR A 159 -3.83 6.52 -4.42
C THR A 159 -2.41 7.04 -4.57
N LEU A 160 -1.57 6.74 -3.60
CA LEU A 160 -0.14 7.03 -3.64
C LEU A 160 0.59 5.79 -4.14
N THR A 161 1.16 5.86 -5.34
CA THR A 161 1.96 4.76 -5.91
C THR A 161 3.37 4.76 -5.32
N SER A 162 4.01 3.58 -5.25
CA SER A 162 5.39 3.44 -4.75
C SER A 162 6.36 4.45 -5.36
N ASP A 163 6.26 4.72 -6.67
CA ASP A 163 7.16 5.64 -7.39
C ASP A 163 7.06 7.11 -6.92
N GLN A 164 5.94 7.49 -6.29
CA GLN A 164 5.73 8.87 -5.83
C GLN A 164 6.46 9.17 -4.51
N PHE A 165 6.86 8.15 -3.75
CA PHE A 165 7.44 8.34 -2.42
C PHE A 165 8.64 7.44 -2.12
N HIS A 166 8.90 6.39 -2.88
CA HIS A 166 10.10 5.58 -2.72
C HIS A 166 11.20 6.08 -3.66
N PRO A 167 12.47 6.22 -3.22
CA PRO A 167 13.01 5.90 -1.89
C PRO A 167 13.04 7.10 -0.92
N SER A 168 12.75 8.31 -1.38
CA SER A 168 13.04 9.55 -0.63
C SER A 168 12.00 9.93 0.43
N GLY A 169 10.85 9.25 0.44
CA GLY A 169 9.64 9.67 1.12
C GLY A 169 8.82 10.68 0.30
N PHE A 170 7.59 10.89 0.75
CA PHE A 170 6.68 11.93 0.27
C PHE A 170 6.25 12.78 1.47
N ASP A 171 6.25 14.09 1.29
CA ASP A 171 5.78 15.06 2.26
C ASP A 171 5.14 16.21 1.48
N GLY A 172 3.81 16.27 1.52
CA GLY A 172 3.10 17.26 0.74
C GLY A 172 1.61 17.01 0.67
N GLU A 173 0.99 17.68 -0.29
CA GLU A 173 -0.45 17.67 -0.45
C GLU A 173 -0.84 17.20 -1.84
N LEU A 174 -1.78 16.26 -1.87
CA LEU A 174 -2.28 15.67 -3.11
C LEU A 174 -3.78 15.94 -3.25
N PRO A 175 -4.26 16.19 -4.48
CA PRO A 175 -5.67 16.34 -4.75
C PRO A 175 -6.40 15.03 -4.47
N LEU A 176 -7.62 15.13 -3.93
CA LEU A 176 -8.51 13.98 -3.84
C LEU A 176 -9.22 13.83 -5.20
N SER A 177 -9.22 12.62 -5.74
CA SER A 177 -10.14 12.24 -6.82
C SER A 177 -11.54 12.03 -6.25
N GLU A 178 -12.57 12.13 -7.10
CA GLU A 178 -13.98 11.96 -6.69
C GLU A 178 -14.41 12.93 -5.58
N ALA A 179 -13.75 14.09 -5.48
CA ALA A 179 -13.98 15.05 -4.40
C ALA A 179 -15.30 15.83 -4.51
N GLY A 180 -15.98 15.76 -5.67
CA GLY A 180 -17.24 16.44 -5.93
C GLY A 180 -17.10 17.93 -6.21
#